data_AF-A0A0L0BWW2-F1
#
_entry.id   AF-A0A0L0BWW2-F1
#
_cell.length_a   1.000
_cell.length_b   1.000
_cell.length_c   1.000
_cell.angle_alpha   90.00
_cell.angle_beta   90.00
_cell.angle_gamma   90.00
#
_symmetry.space_group_name_H-M   'P 1'
#
loop_
_entity.id
_entity.type
_entity.pdbx_description
1 polymer ?
#
loop_
_entity_poly.entity_id
_entity_poly.type
_entity_poly.pdbx_seq_one_letter_code
_entity_poly.pdbx_strand_id
1 'polypeptide(L)'
;MAPVKQCVECKQTDKNSKFIKCNDCGLDFHTKCAAKKNPTLTESIADTINKSKGVVVFKCSSCQKSKPCDDQISMKLSELEVTIKELSKIISEDIINQLKDIKAEVASCSQKNKSTEEFVSSKINHLEQQNNSLRRQINRNDVIIYGLSENLSADELYDATKMDTSIDLFYNDISDDDTINVLRIRKSLRDHSNPLELPSAM
;
A
#
# COMPACT_ATOMS: atom_id res chain seq x y z
N MET A 1 -20.42 -60.12 -51.80
CA MET A 1 -21.64 -59.29 -51.96
C MET A 1 -21.81 -58.45 -50.71
N ALA A 2 -21.88 -57.12 -50.83
CA ALA A 2 -22.13 -56.26 -49.66
C ALA A 2 -23.60 -56.41 -49.21
N PRO A 3 -23.88 -56.47 -47.89
CA PRO A 3 -25.25 -56.56 -47.39
C PRO A 3 -26.05 -55.32 -47.81
N VAL A 4 -27.25 -55.54 -48.35
CA VAL A 4 -28.14 -54.45 -48.75
C VAL A 4 -28.69 -53.80 -47.48
N LYS A 5 -28.34 -52.54 -47.24
CA LYS A 5 -28.84 -51.78 -46.08
C LYS A 5 -30.31 -51.41 -46.29
N GLN A 6 -31.13 -51.62 -45.27
CA GLN A 6 -32.55 -51.29 -45.27
C GLN A 6 -32.82 -50.22 -44.21
N CYS A 7 -33.50 -49.14 -44.61
CA CYS A 7 -33.89 -48.10 -43.67
C CYS A 7 -35.00 -48.61 -42.75
N VAL A 8 -34.80 -48.54 -41.44
CA VAL A 8 -35.80 -49.01 -40.47
C VAL A 8 -37.10 -48.20 -40.50
N GLU A 9 -37.03 -46.92 -40.83
CA GLU A 9 -38.19 -46.03 -40.81
C GLU A 9 -39.13 -46.27 -42.00
N CYS A 10 -38.60 -46.34 -43.23
CA CYS A 10 -39.43 -46.51 -44.43
C CYS A 10 -39.44 -47.94 -44.99
N LYS A 11 -38.65 -48.86 -44.40
CA LYS A 11 -38.47 -50.25 -44.81
C LYS A 11 -38.01 -50.43 -46.26
N GLN A 12 -37.50 -49.39 -46.91
CA GLN A 12 -36.99 -49.46 -48.28
C GLN A 12 -35.48 -49.70 -48.30
N THR A 13 -35.03 -50.39 -49.35
CA THR A 13 -33.61 -50.57 -49.69
C THR A 13 -33.32 -49.70 -50.90
N ASP A 14 -32.59 -48.60 -50.71
CA ASP A 14 -32.19 -47.73 -51.80
C ASP A 14 -30.67 -47.72 -51.89
N LYS A 15 -30.13 -48.20 -53.01
CA LYS A 15 -28.68 -48.27 -53.24
C LYS A 15 -28.04 -46.89 -53.39
N ASN A 16 -28.81 -45.86 -53.73
CA ASN A 16 -28.31 -44.52 -53.99
C ASN A 16 -28.52 -43.55 -52.82
N SER A 17 -29.23 -43.96 -51.77
CA SER A 17 -29.50 -43.11 -50.61
C SER A 17 -28.35 -43.11 -49.60
N LYS A 18 -28.05 -41.94 -49.03
CA LYS A 18 -27.13 -41.82 -47.90
C LYS A 18 -27.78 -42.41 -46.63
N PHE A 19 -27.05 -43.28 -45.94
CA PHE A 19 -27.46 -43.87 -44.67
C PHE A 19 -26.68 -43.28 -43.50
N ILE A 20 -27.33 -43.25 -42.33
CA ILE A 20 -26.73 -42.94 -41.04
C ILE A 20 -27.12 -44.04 -40.05
N LYS A 21 -26.14 -44.53 -39.30
CA LYS A 21 -26.32 -45.63 -38.34
C LYS A 21 -26.51 -45.05 -36.94
N CYS A 22 -27.55 -45.48 -36.23
CA CYS A 22 -27.69 -45.15 -34.82
C CYS A 22 -26.59 -45.85 -34.01
N ASN A 23 -25.87 -45.09 -33.20
CA ASN A 23 -24.78 -45.61 -32.40
C ASN A 23 -25.25 -46.61 -31.33
N ASP A 24 -26.44 -46.39 -30.77
CA ASP A 24 -26.89 -47.16 -29.62
C ASP A 24 -27.59 -48.47 -30.04
N CYS A 25 -28.49 -48.43 -31.03
CA CYS A 25 -29.22 -49.62 -31.49
C CYS A 25 -28.64 -50.26 -32.76
N GLY A 26 -27.66 -49.63 -33.40
CA GLY A 26 -27.02 -50.14 -34.61
C GLY A 26 -27.90 -50.15 -35.86
N LEU A 27 -29.11 -49.61 -35.80
CA LEU A 27 -30.04 -49.58 -36.91
C LEU A 27 -29.66 -48.51 -37.95
N ASP A 28 -29.84 -48.83 -39.23
CA ASP A 28 -29.58 -47.93 -40.36
C ASP A 28 -30.84 -47.13 -40.73
N PHE A 29 -30.65 -45.83 -40.96
CA PHE A 29 -31.70 -44.91 -41.38
C PHE A 29 -31.24 -44.16 -42.63
N HIS A 30 -32.14 -43.87 -43.56
CA HIS A 30 -31.86 -42.84 -44.56
C HIS A 30 -31.67 -41.50 -43.84
N THR A 31 -30.70 -40.69 -44.27
CA THR A 31 -30.43 -39.37 -43.67
C THR A 31 -31.70 -38.50 -43.63
N LYS A 32 -32.51 -38.53 -44.68
CA LYS A 32 -33.79 -37.80 -44.76
C LYS A 32 -34.83 -38.33 -43.75
N CYS A 33 -34.91 -39.64 -43.56
CA CYS A 33 -35.81 -40.25 -42.59
C CYS A 33 -35.38 -39.91 -41.15
N ALA A 34 -34.07 -39.95 -40.88
CA ALA A 34 -33.52 -39.57 -39.60
C ALA A 34 -33.76 -38.09 -39.27
N ALA A 35 -33.61 -37.18 -40.25
CA ALA A 35 -33.88 -35.75 -40.11
C ALA A 35 -35.36 -35.45 -39.86
N LYS A 36 -36.27 -36.20 -40.50
CA LYS A 36 -37.72 -36.07 -40.26
C LYS A 36 -38.11 -36.38 -38.81
N LYS A 37 -37.43 -37.34 -38.19
CA LYS A 37 -37.69 -37.76 -36.80
C LYS A 37 -36.89 -36.97 -35.77
N ASN A 38 -35.78 -36.35 -36.16
CA ASN A 38 -34.90 -35.57 -35.29
C ASN A 38 -34.69 -34.19 -35.94
N PRO A 39 -35.51 -33.18 -35.59
CA PRO A 39 -35.45 -31.86 -36.23
C PRO A 39 -34.09 -31.16 -36.12
N THR A 40 -33.28 -31.55 -35.13
CA THR A 40 -31.91 -31.03 -34.92
C THR A 40 -30.88 -31.64 -35.87
N LEU A 41 -31.20 -32.74 -36.55
CA LEU A 41 -30.31 -33.39 -37.51
C LEU A 41 -30.47 -32.74 -38.89
N THR A 42 -29.64 -31.73 -39.17
CA THR A 42 -29.53 -31.15 -40.51
C THR A 42 -28.64 -32.01 -41.43
N GLU A 43 -28.74 -31.80 -42.74
CA GLU A 43 -27.92 -32.52 -43.72
C GLU A 43 -26.41 -32.29 -43.52
N SER A 44 -26.02 -31.07 -43.12
CA SER A 44 -24.64 -30.72 -42.75
C SER A 44 -24.13 -31.52 -41.54
N ILE A 45 -24.97 -31.71 -40.52
CA ILE A 45 -24.63 -32.49 -39.33
C ILE A 45 -24.51 -33.98 -39.70
N ALA A 46 -25.42 -34.50 -40.52
CA ALA A 46 -25.36 -35.88 -40.98
C ALA A 46 -24.09 -36.17 -41.82
N ASP A 47 -23.69 -35.24 -42.70
CA ASP A 47 -22.45 -35.35 -43.46
C ASP A 47 -21.22 -35.29 -42.54
N THR A 48 -21.25 -34.46 -41.50
CA THR A 48 -20.19 -34.40 -40.47
C THR A 48 -20.08 -35.72 -39.71
N ILE A 49 -21.21 -36.30 -39.29
CA ILE A 49 -21.24 -37.60 -38.61
C ILE A 49 -20.63 -38.69 -39.48
N ASN A 50 -21.03 -38.77 -40.75
CA ASN A 50 -20.51 -39.76 -41.69
C ASN A 50 -19.01 -39.57 -41.99
N LYS A 51 -18.50 -38.34 -42.04
CA LYS A 51 -17.07 -38.04 -42.23
C LYS A 51 -16.23 -38.27 -40.98
N SER A 52 -16.81 -38.12 -39.80
CA SER A 52 -16.10 -38.14 -38.51
C SER A 52 -15.59 -39.51 -38.07
N LYS A 53 -15.86 -40.58 -38.81
CA LYS A 53 -15.44 -41.97 -38.51
C LYS A 53 -15.73 -42.40 -37.06
N GLY A 54 -16.83 -41.92 -36.47
CA GLY A 54 -17.29 -42.33 -35.13
C GLY A 54 -16.94 -41.37 -34.00
N VAL A 55 -16.27 -40.24 -34.27
CA VAL A 55 -16.08 -39.17 -33.26
C VAL A 55 -17.39 -38.46 -32.94
N VAL A 56 -18.23 -38.22 -33.95
CA VAL A 56 -19.57 -37.67 -33.77
C VAL A 56 -20.57 -38.79 -34.06
N VAL A 57 -21.46 -39.04 -33.11
CA VAL A 57 -22.40 -40.16 -33.16
C VAL A 57 -23.85 -39.70 -33.32
N PHE A 58 -24.62 -40.41 -34.15
CA PHE A 58 -26.06 -40.22 -34.26
C PHE A 58 -26.80 -41.13 -33.28
N LYS A 59 -27.79 -40.59 -32.59
CA LYS A 59 -28.77 -41.36 -31.80
C LYS A 59 -30.15 -41.17 -32.40
N CYS A 60 -30.87 -42.27 -32.61
CA CYS A 60 -32.25 -42.20 -33.07
C CYS A 60 -33.17 -41.70 -31.94
N SER A 61 -34.34 -41.19 -32.29
CA SER A 61 -35.30 -40.60 -31.35
C SER A 61 -35.76 -41.55 -30.25
N SER A 62 -35.76 -42.86 -30.50
CA SER A 62 -36.05 -43.89 -29.48
C SER A 62 -34.90 -44.06 -28.49
N CYS A 63 -33.65 -44.08 -28.97
CA CYS A 63 -32.47 -44.22 -28.12
C CYS A 63 -32.14 -42.93 -27.36
N GLN A 64 -32.45 -41.77 -27.95
CA GLN A 64 -32.24 -40.45 -27.33
C GLN A 64 -33.05 -40.28 -26.04
N LYS A 65 -34.22 -40.92 -25.93
CA LYS A 65 -35.07 -40.87 -24.73
C LYS A 65 -34.58 -41.78 -23.59
N SER A 66 -33.64 -42.68 -23.86
CA SER A 66 -33.30 -43.80 -22.95
C SER A 66 -32.15 -43.55 -21.99
N LYS A 67 -31.56 -42.35 -21.95
CA LYS A 67 -30.48 -42.04 -21.01
C LYS A 67 -30.53 -40.59 -20.51
N PRO A 68 -30.86 -40.34 -19.23
CA PRO A 68 -30.58 -39.06 -18.60
C PRO A 68 -29.07 -39.03 -18.34
N CYS A 69 -28.31 -38.41 -19.24
CA CYS A 69 -26.85 -38.27 -19.12
C CYS A 69 -26.44 -36.86 -18.66
N ASP A 70 -27.40 -36.00 -18.31
CA ASP A 70 -27.15 -34.62 -17.90
C ASP A 70 -26.96 -34.43 -16.38
N ASP A 71 -27.35 -35.40 -15.55
CA ASP A 71 -27.32 -35.22 -14.09
C ASP A 71 -25.89 -35.14 -13.52
N GLN A 72 -24.94 -35.91 -14.04
CA GLN A 72 -23.61 -36.00 -13.44
C GLN A 72 -22.72 -34.77 -13.73
N ILE A 73 -22.89 -34.18 -14.92
CA ILE A 73 -22.18 -32.94 -15.30
C ILE A 73 -22.81 -31.76 -14.57
N SER A 74 -24.14 -31.70 -14.51
CA SER A 74 -24.88 -30.66 -13.80
C SER A 74 -24.51 -30.63 -12.31
N MET A 75 -24.47 -31.78 -11.64
CA MET A 75 -24.04 -31.87 -10.24
C MET A 75 -22.62 -31.33 -10.01
N LYS A 76 -21.64 -31.73 -10.85
CA LYS A 76 -20.27 -31.24 -10.72
C LYS A 76 -20.14 -29.73 -10.97
N LEU A 77 -20.94 -29.19 -11.88
CA LEU A 77 -20.99 -27.74 -12.12
C LEU A 77 -21.58 -27.00 -10.92
N SER A 78 -22.63 -27.53 -10.29
CA SER A 78 -23.19 -26.97 -9.06
C SER A 78 -22.22 -27.02 -7.89
N GLU A 79 -21.48 -28.14 -7.70
CA GLU A 79 -20.44 -28.25 -6.68
C GLU A 79 -19.30 -27.24 -6.88
N LEU A 80 -18.86 -27.06 -8.13
CA LEU A 80 -17.85 -26.05 -8.49
C LEU A 80 -18.35 -24.64 -8.19
N GLU A 81 -19.61 -24.34 -8.50
CA GLU A 81 -20.18 -23.01 -8.23
C GLU A 81 -20.22 -22.70 -6.74
N VAL A 82 -20.60 -23.68 -5.90
CA VAL A 82 -20.56 -23.54 -4.44
C VAL A 82 -19.12 -23.30 -3.96
N THR A 83 -18.17 -24.08 -4.44
CA THR A 83 -16.76 -23.96 -4.06
C THR A 83 -16.19 -22.58 -4.44
N ILE A 84 -16.53 -22.07 -5.63
CA ILE A 84 -16.10 -20.73 -6.09
C ILE A 84 -16.69 -19.62 -5.22
N LYS A 85 -17.98 -19.74 -4.83
CA LYS A 85 -18.63 -18.79 -3.92
C LYS A 85 -17.98 -18.78 -2.54
N GLU A 86 -17.66 -19.95 -2.01
CA GLU A 86 -16.99 -20.11 -0.72
C GLU A 86 -15.58 -19.50 -0.73
N LEU A 87 -14.79 -19.81 -1.77
CA LEU A 87 -13.47 -19.22 -1.97
C LEU A 87 -13.54 -17.70 -2.10
N SER A 88 -14.50 -17.19 -2.86
CA SER A 88 -14.70 -15.75 -3.04
C SER A 88 -15.02 -15.06 -1.71
N LYS A 89 -15.78 -15.72 -0.83
CA LYS A 89 -16.08 -15.23 0.52
C LYS A 89 -14.82 -15.20 1.40
N ILE A 90 -14.05 -16.28 1.43
CA ILE A 90 -12.80 -16.38 2.20
C ILE A 90 -11.82 -15.29 1.77
N ILE A 91 -11.61 -15.14 0.45
CA ILE A 91 -10.71 -14.13 -0.10
C ILE A 91 -11.18 -12.72 0.27
N SER A 92 -12.49 -12.46 0.19
CA SER A 92 -13.05 -11.15 0.56
C SER A 92 -12.85 -10.84 2.03
N GLU A 93 -13.08 -11.82 2.91
CA GLU A 93 -12.86 -11.68 4.36
C GLU A 93 -11.38 -11.45 4.69
N ASP A 94 -10.47 -12.19 4.06
CA ASP A 94 -9.02 -12.04 4.24
C ASP A 94 -8.55 -10.64 3.78
N ILE A 95 -8.99 -10.19 2.60
CA ILE A 95 -8.69 -8.83 2.11
C ILE A 95 -9.21 -7.78 3.08
N ILE A 96 -10.45 -7.92 3.60
CA ILE A 96 -11.02 -6.97 4.57
C ILE A 96 -10.20 -6.94 5.86
N ASN A 97 -9.73 -8.09 6.34
CA ASN A 97 -8.92 -8.17 7.54
C ASN A 97 -7.54 -7.52 7.33
N GLN A 98 -6.86 -7.84 6.22
CA GLN A 98 -5.59 -7.18 5.87
C GLN A 98 -5.76 -5.66 5.74
N LEU A 99 -6.85 -5.19 5.13
CA LEU A 99 -7.13 -3.75 5.04
C LEU A 99 -7.36 -3.09 6.41
N LYS A 100 -7.97 -3.81 7.36
CA LYS A 100 -8.12 -3.31 8.75
C LYS A 100 -6.78 -3.23 9.45
N ASP A 101 -5.92 -4.21 9.26
CA ASP A 101 -4.58 -4.24 9.86
C ASP A 101 -3.72 -3.11 9.32
N ILE A 102 -3.68 -2.94 7.99
CA ILE A 102 -3.00 -1.81 7.33
C ILE A 102 -3.52 -0.47 7.87
N LYS A 103 -4.85 -0.32 8.00
CA LYS A 103 -5.45 0.90 8.54
C LYS A 103 -4.99 1.17 9.98
N ALA A 104 -4.91 0.14 10.82
CA ALA A 104 -4.45 0.26 12.20
C ALA A 104 -2.95 0.64 12.27
N GLU A 105 -2.12 0.03 11.43
CA GLU A 105 -0.69 0.36 11.33
C GLU A 105 -0.46 1.80 10.85
N VAL A 106 -1.19 2.25 9.84
CA VAL A 106 -1.12 3.64 9.34
C VAL A 106 -1.52 4.63 10.43
N ALA A 107 -2.59 4.34 11.18
CA ALA A 107 -3.02 5.19 12.29
C ALA A 107 -1.94 5.26 13.39
N SER A 108 -1.34 4.13 13.75
CA SER A 108 -0.25 4.07 14.74
C SER A 108 0.99 4.83 14.26
N CYS A 109 1.38 4.66 12.99
CA CYS A 109 2.51 5.34 12.38
C CYS A 109 2.30 6.86 12.37
N SER A 110 1.11 7.31 11.97
CA SER A 110 0.74 8.73 11.98
C SER A 110 0.84 9.35 13.37
N GLN A 111 0.36 8.64 14.40
CA GLN A 111 0.46 9.10 15.78
C GLN A 111 1.92 9.20 16.25
N LYS A 112 2.76 8.20 15.97
CA LYS A 112 4.19 8.24 16.29
C LYS A 112 4.90 9.40 15.58
N ASN A 113 4.53 9.66 14.32
CA ASN A 113 5.10 10.78 13.57
C ASN A 113 4.76 12.12 14.24
N LYS A 114 3.49 12.31 14.61
CA LYS A 114 3.06 13.52 15.33
C LYS A 114 3.82 13.71 16.65
N SER A 115 3.96 12.66 17.46
CA SER A 115 4.73 12.74 18.71
C SER A 115 6.22 13.06 18.47
N THR A 116 6.78 12.56 17.36
CA THR A 116 8.17 12.86 16.98
C THR A 116 8.31 14.33 16.55
N GLU A 117 7.39 14.84 15.75
CA GLU A 117 7.36 16.25 15.34
C GLU A 117 7.23 17.19 16.54
N GLU A 118 6.34 16.88 17.49
CA GLU A 118 6.18 17.63 18.74
C GLU A 118 7.47 17.63 19.58
N PHE A 119 8.11 16.45 19.72
CA PHE A 119 9.38 16.33 20.44
C PHE A 119 10.50 17.15 19.79
N VAL A 120 10.67 17.03 18.47
CA VAL A 120 11.69 17.76 17.71
C VAL A 120 11.45 19.27 17.81
N SER A 121 10.22 19.72 17.62
CA SER A 121 9.85 21.14 17.71
C SER A 121 10.12 21.71 19.10
N SER A 122 9.78 20.95 20.15
CA SER A 122 10.10 21.32 21.54
C SER A 122 11.60 21.45 21.76
N LYS A 123 12.39 20.50 21.24
CA LYS A 123 13.85 20.52 21.37
C LYS A 123 14.50 21.69 20.63
N ILE A 124 14.01 22.02 19.43
CA ILE A 124 14.45 23.19 18.66
C ILE A 124 14.19 24.46 19.47
N ASN A 125 12.96 24.67 19.92
CA ASN A 125 12.58 25.86 20.71
C ASN A 125 13.45 25.99 21.98
N HIS A 126 13.70 24.88 22.67
CA HIS A 126 14.57 24.88 23.85
C HIS A 126 16.01 25.28 23.52
N LEU A 127 16.57 24.73 22.44
CA LEU A 127 17.93 25.06 22.00
C LEU A 127 18.03 26.52 21.52
N GLU A 128 17.01 27.04 20.84
CA GLU A 128 16.94 28.45 20.45
C GLU A 128 16.90 29.37 21.66
N GLN A 129 16.12 29.04 22.70
CA GLN A 129 16.09 29.79 23.96
C GLN A 129 17.46 29.79 24.65
N GLN A 130 18.13 28.64 24.72
CA GLN A 130 19.49 28.54 25.27
C GLN A 130 20.49 29.35 24.45
N ASN A 131 20.45 29.26 23.11
CA ASN A 131 21.32 30.02 22.23
C ASN A 131 21.10 31.53 22.41
N ASN A 132 19.85 31.97 22.45
CA ASN A 132 19.50 33.37 22.69
C ASN A 132 19.97 33.85 24.07
N SER A 133 19.87 33.02 25.11
CA SER A 133 20.40 33.33 26.44
C SER A 133 21.92 33.49 26.42
N LEU A 134 22.64 32.56 25.78
CA LEU A 134 24.10 32.64 25.63
C LEU A 134 24.53 33.86 24.82
N ARG A 135 23.84 34.16 23.71
CA ARG A 135 24.08 35.37 22.91
C ARG A 135 23.94 36.62 23.77
N ARG A 136 22.90 36.71 24.61
CA ARG A 136 22.73 37.83 25.55
C ARG A 136 23.90 37.91 26.53
N GLN A 137 24.37 36.79 27.07
CA GLN A 137 25.48 36.75 28.02
C GLN A 137 26.82 37.14 27.39
N ILE A 138 27.13 36.64 26.20
CA ILE A 138 28.38 36.94 25.47
C ILE A 138 28.41 38.40 25.01
N ASN A 139 27.27 38.88 24.51
CA ASN A 139 27.10 40.26 24.04
C ASN A 139 26.80 41.25 25.17
N ARG A 140 26.99 40.86 26.44
CA ARG A 140 26.96 41.84 27.52
C ARG A 140 28.11 42.81 27.32
N ASN A 141 27.77 44.09 27.35
CA ASN A 141 28.75 45.17 27.36
C ASN A 141 29.46 45.26 28.71
N ASP A 142 29.05 44.49 29.72
CA ASP A 142 29.66 44.45 31.03
C ASP A 142 29.99 43.03 31.50
N VAL A 143 31.15 42.90 32.13
CA VAL A 143 31.55 41.72 32.90
C VAL A 143 31.58 42.14 34.36
N ILE A 144 30.89 41.38 35.21
CA ILE A 144 30.81 41.62 36.65
C ILE A 144 31.55 40.49 37.34
N ILE A 145 32.62 40.81 38.07
CA ILE A 145 33.42 39.86 38.84
C ILE A 145 33.08 40.05 40.32
N TYR A 146 32.65 38.98 40.96
CA TYR A 146 32.33 38.93 42.39
C TYR A 146 33.43 38.22 43.17
N GLY A 147 33.51 38.45 44.48
CA GLY A 147 34.39 37.72 45.39
C GLY A 147 35.86 38.15 45.32
N LEU A 148 36.09 39.42 44.96
CA LEU A 148 37.44 39.99 45.04
C LEU A 148 37.86 40.15 46.49
N SER A 149 39.13 39.82 46.78
CA SER A 149 39.70 39.99 48.11
C SER A 149 39.59 41.43 48.57
N GLU A 150 39.17 41.65 49.81
CA GLU A 150 39.05 42.97 50.45
C GLU A 150 40.37 43.75 50.53
N ASN A 151 41.50 43.08 50.31
CA ASN A 151 42.83 43.69 50.37
C ASN A 151 43.35 44.20 49.02
N LEU A 152 42.58 44.10 47.94
CA LEU A 152 42.98 44.60 46.62
C LEU A 152 42.67 46.09 46.50
N SER A 153 43.69 46.90 46.27
CA SER A 153 43.51 48.33 45.99
C SER A 153 42.93 48.56 44.59
N ALA A 154 42.23 49.68 44.40
CA ALA A 154 41.69 50.06 43.10
C ALA A 154 42.80 50.17 42.02
N ASP A 155 43.99 50.63 42.40
CA ASP A 155 45.14 50.77 41.50
C ASP A 155 45.67 49.41 41.02
N GLU A 156 45.76 48.41 41.91
CA GLU A 156 46.15 47.04 41.56
C GLU A 156 45.14 46.38 40.60
N LEU A 157 43.84 46.61 40.81
CA LEU A 157 42.78 46.14 39.92
C LEU A 157 42.83 46.83 38.55
N TYR A 158 43.15 48.13 38.53
CA TYR A 158 43.27 48.92 37.30
C TYR A 158 44.49 48.47 36.48
N ASP A 159 45.65 48.28 37.11
CA ASP A 159 46.85 47.85 36.42
C ASP A 159 46.77 46.40 35.91
N ALA A 160 46.08 45.50 36.63
CA ALA A 160 45.83 44.13 36.18
C ALA A 160 44.91 44.04 34.94
N THR A 161 44.01 45.01 34.75
CA THR A 161 43.02 45.04 33.65
C THR A 161 43.47 45.87 32.44
N LYS A 162 44.59 46.59 32.56
CA LYS A 162 45.16 47.50 31.54
C LYS A 162 45.74 46.81 30.29
N MET A 163 45.78 45.48 30.26
CA MET A 163 46.50 44.70 29.25
C MET A 163 45.80 44.59 27.89
N ASP A 164 44.51 44.95 27.75
CA ASP A 164 43.91 44.98 26.42
C ASP A 164 42.80 46.03 26.28
N THR A 165 42.87 46.75 25.15
CA THR A 165 42.18 48.01 24.85
C THR A 165 40.65 48.04 25.07
N SER A 166 40.17 49.22 25.49
CA SER A 166 38.75 49.64 25.54
C SER A 166 37.92 49.10 26.72
N ILE A 167 38.43 49.27 27.95
CA ILE A 167 37.70 48.95 29.18
C ILE A 167 37.44 50.22 29.99
N ASP A 168 36.16 50.56 30.20
CA ASP A 168 35.77 51.53 31.23
C ASP A 168 35.52 50.77 32.54
N LEU A 169 36.35 51.04 33.55
CA LEU A 169 36.22 50.43 34.89
C LEU A 169 35.35 51.33 35.75
N PHE A 170 34.24 50.79 36.23
CA PHE A 170 33.41 51.44 37.24
C PHE A 170 33.55 50.65 38.54
N TYR A 171 34.23 51.24 39.52
CA TYR A 171 34.26 50.74 40.89
C TYR A 171 33.07 51.36 41.63
N ASN A 172 32.07 50.53 41.95
CA ASN A 172 30.92 50.96 42.75
C ASN A 172 31.01 50.24 44.10
N ASP A 173 31.42 50.96 45.14
CA ASP A 173 31.10 50.56 46.52
C ASP A 173 29.58 50.73 46.69
N ILE A 174 28.85 49.63 46.72
CA ILE A 174 27.44 49.64 47.13
C ILE A 174 27.42 49.29 48.63
N SER A 175 26.95 50.24 49.43
CA SER A 175 26.94 50.21 50.90
C SER A 175 25.89 49.28 51.50
N ASP A 176 26.20 48.85 52.73
CA ASP A 176 25.33 48.45 53.84
C ASP A 176 24.35 47.28 53.59
N ASP A 177 24.87 46.06 53.51
CA ASP A 177 24.59 45.00 54.52
C ASP A 177 25.32 43.66 54.26
N ASP A 178 26.10 43.52 53.19
CA ASP A 178 27.07 42.42 53.01
C ASP A 178 28.07 42.87 51.92
N THR A 179 29.31 43.16 52.32
CA THR A 179 30.38 43.69 51.43
C THR A 179 30.82 42.64 50.42
N ILE A 180 30.14 42.57 49.28
CA ILE A 180 30.68 41.86 48.11
C ILE A 180 31.43 42.89 47.28
N ASN A 181 32.77 42.81 47.26
CA ASN A 181 33.57 43.60 46.32
C ASN A 181 33.23 43.17 44.88
N VAL A 182 32.78 44.14 44.07
CA VAL A 182 32.36 43.90 42.68
C VAL A 182 33.19 44.75 41.72
N LEU A 183 33.91 44.10 40.80
CA LEU A 183 34.55 44.78 39.68
C LEU A 183 33.66 44.70 38.45
N ARG A 184 33.27 45.86 37.91
CA ARG A 184 32.54 45.97 36.66
C ARG A 184 33.44 46.48 35.55
N ILE A 185 33.69 45.61 34.57
CA ILE A 185 34.47 45.88 33.37
C ILE A 185 33.47 46.15 32.24
N ARG A 186 33.42 47.36 31.69
CA ARG A 186 32.61 47.63 30.49
C ARG A 186 33.44 47.52 29.22
N LYS A 187 32.99 46.70 28.27
CA LYS A 187 33.51 46.68 26.90
C LYS A 187 33.13 48.00 26.22
N SER A 188 34.10 48.80 25.82
CA SER A 188 33.85 49.97 24.99
C SER A 188 33.61 49.53 23.55
N LEU A 189 32.40 49.81 23.07
CA LEU A 189 31.96 49.54 21.70
C LEU A 189 32.68 50.52 20.76
N ARG A 190 33.88 50.18 20.31
CA ARG A 190 34.38 50.78 19.06
C ARG A 190 33.74 50.02 17.91
N ASP A 191 32.99 50.75 17.09
CA ASP A 191 32.25 50.27 15.93
C ASP A 191 33.03 49.24 15.09
N HIS A 192 32.72 47.97 15.30
CA HIS A 192 32.99 46.92 14.34
C HIS A 192 31.68 46.16 14.11
N SER A 193 31.09 46.48 12.96
CA SER A 193 30.06 45.77 12.21
C SER A 193 29.67 44.42 12.81
N ASN A 194 28.43 44.30 13.26
CA ASN A 194 27.81 43.08 13.77
C ASN A 194 27.85 41.97 12.69
N PRO A 195 28.71 40.93 12.77
CA PRO A 195 28.88 39.98 11.67
C PRO A 195 27.81 38.86 11.65
N LEU A 196 26.78 38.95 12.50
CA LEU A 196 25.83 37.86 12.76
C LEU A 196 24.35 38.28 12.68
N GLU A 197 24.02 39.28 11.87
CA GLU A 197 22.64 39.43 11.39
C GLU A 197 22.33 38.25 10.46
N LEU A 198 21.61 37.26 10.99
CA LEU A 198 20.93 36.27 10.17
C LEU A 198 19.84 37.01 9.37
N PRO A 199 19.63 36.69 8.08
CA PRO A 199 18.55 37.28 7.31
C PRO A 199 17.23 37.00 8.03
N SER A 200 16.44 38.05 8.25
CA SER A 200 15.05 37.92 8.69
C SER A 200 14.33 36.98 7.73
N ALA A 201 13.85 35.84 8.23
CA ALA A 201 13.09 34.89 7.43
C ALA A 201 11.80 35.55 6.92
N MET A 202 11.59 35.50 5.60
CA MET A 202 10.32 35.80 4.93
C MET A 202 9.34 34.66 5.08
#